data_AF-A0A1U7YMR6-F1
#
_entry.id   AF-A0A1U7YMR6-F1
#
_cell.length_a   1.000
_cell.length_b   1.000
_cell.length_c   1.000
_cell.angle_alpha   90.00
_cell.angle_beta   90.00
_cell.angle_gamma   90.00
#
_symmetry.space_group_name_H-M   'P 1'
#
loop_
_entity.id
_entity.type
_entity.pdbx_description
1 polymer ?
#
loop_
_entity_poly.entity_id
_entity_poly.type
_entity_poly.pdbx_seq_one_letter_code
_entity_poly.pdbx_strand_id
1 'polypeptide(L)'
;MDIIQTDYSMLNNSSLQSRINDPLNCNYVQINRYAFSGGQDSIELHRKYGADLEVDIPFKYLGFFLDDDAELERIREEYGSGRMLTGEVKKRLTEVLTDLVERHRRARALVTDEMVDAFMAVRPLPNMFN
;
A
#
# COMPACT_ATOMS: atom_id res chain seq x y z
N MET A 1 17.54 14.03 -6.81
CA MET A 1 17.75 12.78 -6.07
C MET A 1 16.39 12.13 -6.05
N ASP A 2 16.19 11.29 -7.05
CA ASP A 2 14.87 11.06 -7.61
C ASP A 2 14.10 10.10 -6.72
N ILE A 3 12.83 10.43 -6.47
CA ILE A 3 11.89 9.68 -5.63
C ILE A 3 11.90 8.17 -5.98
N ILE A 4 12.18 7.86 -7.24
CA ILE A 4 12.29 6.50 -7.80
C ILE A 4 13.51 5.74 -7.25
N GLN A 5 14.64 6.40 -6.96
CA GLN A 5 15.87 5.73 -6.50
C GLN A 5 15.71 5.16 -5.09
N THR A 6 14.92 5.82 -4.24
CA THR A 6 14.67 5.39 -2.86
C THR A 6 13.84 4.11 -2.83
N ASP A 7 12.85 3.98 -3.71
CA ASP A 7 11.95 2.82 -3.78
C ASP A 7 12.62 1.55 -4.31
N TYR A 8 13.51 1.66 -5.30
CA TYR A 8 14.28 0.51 -5.81
C TYR A 8 15.21 -0.10 -4.75
N SER A 9 15.69 0.70 -3.80
CA SER A 9 16.54 0.22 -2.71
C SER A 9 15.76 -0.58 -1.64
N MET A 10 14.46 -0.30 -1.47
CA MET A 10 13.59 -1.00 -0.53
C MET A 10 13.17 -2.39 -1.04
N LEU A 11 12.94 -2.53 -2.34
CA LEU A 11 12.52 -3.80 -2.95
C LEU A 11 13.69 -4.80 -3.13
N ASN A 12 14.92 -4.31 -3.29
CA ASN A 12 16.10 -5.13 -3.62
C ASN A 12 17.00 -5.47 -2.43
N ASN A 13 16.67 -5.04 -1.20
CA ASN A 13 17.45 -5.40 -0.03
C ASN A 13 16.98 -6.75 0.53
N SER A 14 17.81 -7.79 0.37
CA SER A 14 17.57 -9.15 0.85
C SER A 14 17.32 -9.26 2.36
N SER A 15 17.84 -8.32 3.16
CA SER A 15 17.53 -8.23 4.61
C SER A 15 16.16 -7.63 4.92
N LEU A 16 15.59 -6.84 4.00
CA LEU A 16 14.21 -6.34 4.11
C LEU A 16 13.22 -7.38 3.59
N GLN A 17 13.56 -8.14 2.55
CA GLN A 17 12.70 -9.21 2.02
C GLN A 17 12.41 -10.32 3.04
N SER A 18 13.38 -10.67 3.91
CA SER A 18 13.13 -11.66 4.98
C SER A 18 12.15 -11.16 6.04
N ARG A 19 12.04 -9.83 6.23
CA ARG A 19 11.09 -9.20 7.16
C ARG A 19 9.68 -9.09 6.57
N ILE A 20 9.56 -8.97 5.25
CA ILE A 20 8.27 -8.96 4.51
C ILE A 20 7.44 -10.24 4.77
N ASN A 21 8.10 -11.36 5.09
CA ASN A 21 7.42 -12.62 5.42
C ASN A 21 6.73 -12.64 6.80
N ASP A 22 6.95 -11.63 7.65
CA ASP A 22 6.25 -11.43 8.93
C ASP A 22 5.22 -10.27 8.79
N PRO A 23 3.93 -10.58 8.55
CA PRO A 23 3.01 -9.70 7.80
C PRO A 23 2.52 -8.47 8.56
N LEU A 24 2.50 -8.49 9.90
CA LEU A 24 1.88 -7.42 10.69
C LEU A 24 2.88 -6.38 11.18
N ASN A 25 4.09 -6.80 11.55
CA ASN A 25 5.08 -5.89 12.15
C ASN A 25 5.98 -5.23 11.09
N CYS A 26 6.25 -5.89 9.96
CA CYS A 26 7.14 -5.36 8.93
C CYS A 26 6.48 -4.23 8.11
N ASN A 27 5.26 -4.46 7.62
CA ASN A 27 4.55 -3.50 6.77
C ASN A 27 4.29 -2.17 7.49
N TYR A 28 3.86 -2.23 8.75
CA TYR A 28 3.62 -1.04 9.57
C TYR A 28 4.90 -0.24 9.84
N VAL A 29 6.00 -0.92 10.17
CA VAL A 29 7.28 -0.26 10.46
C VAL A 29 7.89 0.35 9.20
N GLN A 30 7.75 -0.31 8.05
CA GLN A 30 8.31 0.18 6.79
C GLN A 30 7.54 1.39 6.25
N ILE A 31 6.21 1.34 6.24
CA ILE A 31 5.39 2.47 5.78
C ILE A 31 5.60 3.68 6.69
N ASN A 32 5.61 3.49 8.00
CA ASN A 32 5.82 4.61 8.93
C ASN A 32 7.22 5.21 8.82
N ARG A 33 8.26 4.39 8.61
CA ARG A 33 9.65 4.85 8.61
C ARG A 33 10.14 5.37 7.25
N TYR A 34 9.67 4.80 6.14
CA TYR A 34 10.27 5.02 4.84
C TYR A 34 9.33 5.62 3.79
N ALA A 35 8.01 5.56 3.99
CA ALA A 35 7.10 6.19 3.03
C ALA A 35 7.21 7.72 3.16
N PHE A 36 7.66 8.36 2.08
CA PHE A 36 7.72 9.80 1.97
C PHE A 36 6.29 10.37 2.04
N SER A 37 6.10 11.37 2.90
CA SER A 37 4.81 12.03 3.08
C SER A 37 4.87 13.50 2.69
N GLY A 38 3.78 14.03 2.15
CA GLY A 38 3.61 15.45 1.85
C GLY A 38 3.13 16.30 3.03
N GLY A 39 2.99 15.73 4.22
CA GLY A 39 2.68 16.47 5.45
C GLY A 39 3.83 17.38 5.92
N GLN A 40 3.53 18.31 6.82
CA GLN A 40 4.51 19.29 7.33
C GLN A 40 5.32 18.72 8.51
N ASP A 41 6.47 19.34 8.79
CA ASP A 41 7.38 18.92 9.86
C ASP A 41 6.78 19.00 11.27
N SER A 42 5.88 19.97 11.50
CA SER A 42 5.21 20.17 12.79
C SER A 42 3.69 20.05 12.65
N ILE A 43 3.03 19.66 13.75
CA ILE A 43 1.58 19.56 13.79
C ILE A 43 0.95 20.92 13.54
N GLU A 44 1.49 22.00 14.11
CA GLU A 44 0.96 23.36 13.94
C GLU A 44 1.02 23.80 12.47
N LEU A 45 2.15 23.54 11.80
CA LEU A 45 2.30 23.84 10.38
C LEU A 45 1.35 22.99 9.54
N HIS A 46 1.20 21.71 9.89
CA HIS A 46 0.31 20.81 9.16
C HIS A 46 -1.16 21.21 9.31
N ARG A 47 -1.58 21.60 10.51
CA ARG A 47 -2.93 22.12 10.77
C ARG A 47 -3.20 23.43 10.02
N LYS A 48 -2.16 24.22 9.75
CA LYS A 48 -2.27 25.52 9.08
C LYS A 48 -2.23 25.42 7.54
N TYR A 49 -1.35 24.57 7.01
CA TYR A 49 -1.07 24.49 5.56
C TYR A 49 -1.53 23.19 4.90
N GLY A 50 -1.87 22.16 5.68
CA GLY A 50 -2.26 20.85 5.17
C GLY A 50 -1.10 20.03 4.61
N ALA A 51 -1.46 18.97 3.88
CA ALA A 51 -0.54 18.10 3.16
C ALA A 51 -0.47 18.44 1.67
N ASP A 52 0.69 18.27 1.06
CA ASP A 52 0.84 18.21 -0.39
C ASP A 52 0.58 16.79 -0.90
N LEU A 53 -0.59 16.58 -1.49
CA LEU A 53 -1.04 15.26 -1.95
C LEU A 53 -0.36 14.82 -3.26
N GLU A 54 0.20 15.75 -4.04
CA GLU A 54 0.91 15.43 -5.28
C GLU A 54 2.21 14.68 -5.02
N VAL A 55 2.78 14.82 -3.82
CA VAL A 55 4.03 14.15 -3.43
C VAL A 55 3.82 13.06 -2.38
N ASP A 56 2.63 12.95 -1.79
CA ASP A 56 2.34 12.00 -0.71
C ASP A 56 2.16 10.56 -1.23
N ILE A 57 3.11 9.70 -0.90
CA ILE A 57 3.09 8.29 -1.32
C ILE A 57 1.98 7.49 -0.61
N PRO A 58 1.78 7.61 0.72
CA PRO A 58 0.67 6.95 1.40
C PRO A 58 -0.70 7.21 0.76
N PHE A 59 -0.99 8.47 0.44
CA PHE A 59 -2.24 8.88 -0.20
C PHE A 59 -2.36 8.30 -1.63
N LYS A 60 -1.30 8.34 -2.43
CA LYS A 60 -1.29 7.71 -3.76
C LYS A 60 -1.58 6.21 -3.68
N TYR A 61 -0.98 5.51 -2.72
CA TYR A 61 -1.21 4.08 -2.53
C TYR A 61 -2.64 3.77 -2.08
N LEU A 62 -3.23 4.62 -1.22
CA LEU A 62 -4.66 4.51 -0.92
C LEU A 62 -5.49 4.62 -2.19
N GLY A 63 -5.16 5.53 -3.12
CA GLY A 63 -5.84 5.62 -4.41
C GLY A 63 -5.78 4.37 -5.31
N PHE A 64 -4.83 3.45 -5.06
CA PHE A 64 -4.73 2.18 -5.79
C PHE A 64 -5.42 1.00 -5.09
N PHE A 65 -5.39 0.97 -3.76
CA PHE A 65 -5.77 -0.21 -2.98
C PHE A 65 -7.04 -0.03 -2.16
N LEU A 66 -7.50 1.21 -1.96
CA LEU A 66 -8.76 1.49 -1.29
C LEU A 66 -9.88 1.50 -2.33
N ASP A 67 -10.80 0.54 -2.23
CA ASP A 67 -11.93 0.41 -3.15
C ASP A 67 -13.08 1.40 -2.87
N ASP A 68 -13.07 2.10 -1.71
CA ASP A 68 -14.09 3.06 -1.32
C ASP A 68 -13.69 4.50 -1.73
N ASP A 69 -14.24 4.94 -2.86
CA ASP A 69 -14.01 6.28 -3.42
C ASP A 69 -14.47 7.40 -2.47
N ALA A 70 -15.56 7.20 -1.72
CA ALA A 70 -16.08 8.21 -0.79
C ALA A 70 -15.15 8.38 0.42
N GLU A 71 -14.57 7.28 0.90
CA GLU A 71 -13.53 7.34 1.90
C GLU A 71 -12.26 8.01 1.38
N LEU A 72 -11.82 7.68 0.16
CA LEU A 72 -10.65 8.30 -0.44
C LEU A 72 -10.83 9.82 -0.59
N GLU A 73 -12.02 10.26 -1.02
CA GLU A 73 -12.41 11.68 -1.09
C GLU A 73 -12.29 12.36 0.28
N ARG A 74 -12.87 11.75 1.32
CA ARG A 74 -12.79 12.27 2.70
C ARG A 74 -11.35 12.43 3.16
N ILE A 75 -10.51 11.43 2.92
CA ILE A 75 -9.08 11.47 3.29
C ILE A 75 -8.38 12.61 2.53
N ARG A 76 -8.68 12.79 1.24
CA ARG A 76 -8.09 13.87 0.43
C ARG A 76 -8.42 15.24 1.00
N GLU A 77 -9.69 15.48 1.33
CA GLU A 77 -10.13 16.76 1.89
C GLU A 77 -9.54 17.00 3.29
N GLU A 78 -9.64 16.02 4.19
CA GLU A 78 -9.18 16.17 5.57
C GLU A 78 -7.65 16.27 5.67
N TYR A 79 -6.92 15.49 4.88
CA TYR A 79 -5.46 15.52 4.88
C TYR A 79 -4.93 16.76 4.16
N GLY A 80 -5.51 17.10 3.00
CA GLY A 80 -5.18 18.32 2.25
C GLY A 80 -5.49 19.60 3.04
N SER A 81 -6.50 19.59 3.92
CA SER A 81 -6.79 20.72 4.81
C SER A 81 -6.04 20.70 6.15
N GLY A 82 -5.26 19.66 6.44
CA GLY A 82 -4.56 19.49 7.73
C GLY A 82 -5.43 19.04 8.91
N ARG A 83 -6.68 18.61 8.66
CA ARG A 83 -7.58 18.02 9.68
C ARG A 83 -7.18 16.58 10.03
N MET A 84 -6.70 15.82 9.07
CA MET A 84 -6.09 14.50 9.29
C MET A 84 -4.58 14.66 9.34
N LEU A 85 -3.89 13.93 10.21
CA LEU A 85 -2.42 13.92 10.30
C LEU A 85 -1.82 12.82 9.40
N THR A 86 -0.56 13.00 8.99
CA THR A 86 0.19 11.98 8.21
C THR A 86 0.16 10.59 8.85
N GLY A 87 0.27 10.51 10.18
CA GLY A 87 0.22 9.23 10.90
C GLY A 87 -1.11 8.49 10.75
N GLU A 88 -2.22 9.23 10.64
CA GLU A 88 -3.56 8.66 10.46
C GLU A 88 -3.72 8.08 9.04
N VAL A 89 -3.22 8.80 8.03
CA VAL A 89 -3.19 8.32 6.63
C VAL A 89 -2.34 7.06 6.50
N LYS A 90 -1.14 7.05 7.09
CA LYS A 90 -0.24 5.88 7.07
C LYS A 90 -0.84 4.68 7.81
N LYS A 91 -1.56 4.91 8.91
CA LYS A 91 -2.30 3.88 9.61
C LYS A 91 -3.39 3.28 8.73
N ARG A 92 -4.22 4.13 8.09
CA ARG A 92 -5.28 3.68 7.19
C ARG A 92 -4.73 2.86 6.03
N LEU A 93 -3.64 3.31 5.41
CA LEU A 93 -2.94 2.57 4.36
C LEU A 93 -2.48 1.19 4.86
N THR A 94 -1.91 1.13 6.07
CA THR A 94 -1.45 -0.14 6.63
C THR A 94 -2.62 -1.12 6.81
N GLU A 95 -3.76 -0.64 7.28
CA GLU A 95 -4.97 -1.47 7.42
C GLU A 95 -5.43 -2.05 6.07
N VAL A 96 -5.47 -1.23 5.00
CA VAL A 96 -5.80 -1.70 3.64
C VAL A 96 -4.83 -2.79 3.18
N LEU A 97 -3.53 -2.54 3.30
CA LEU A 97 -2.50 -3.45 2.81
C LEU A 97 -2.46 -4.75 3.63
N THR A 98 -2.67 -4.67 4.95
CA THR A 98 -2.79 -5.85 5.80
C THR A 98 -3.95 -6.73 5.36
N ASP A 99 -5.15 -6.15 5.14
CA ASP A 99 -6.29 -6.94 4.67
C ASP A 99 -6.03 -7.57 3.29
N LEU A 100 -5.44 -6.81 2.35
CA LEU A 100 -5.06 -7.31 1.03
C LEU A 100 -4.12 -8.52 1.11
N VAL A 101 -3.05 -8.42 1.91
CA VAL A 101 -2.08 -9.49 2.10
C VAL A 101 -2.73 -10.70 2.77
N GLU A 102 -3.56 -10.51 3.80
CA GLU A 102 -4.25 -11.60 4.47
C GLU A 102 -5.23 -12.33 3.54
N ARG A 103 -5.99 -11.60 2.73
CA ARG A 103 -6.84 -12.18 1.68
C ARG A 103 -6.01 -12.99 0.69
N HIS A 104 -4.89 -12.44 0.21
CA HIS A 104 -4.00 -13.15 -0.70
C HIS A 104 -3.40 -14.42 -0.07
N ARG A 105 -2.96 -14.36 1.20
CA ARG A 105 -2.43 -15.53 1.93
C ARG A 105 -3.46 -16.63 2.06
N ARG A 106 -4.70 -16.31 2.42
CA ARG A 106 -5.81 -17.28 2.50
C ARG A 106 -6.09 -17.90 1.13
N ALA A 107 -6.18 -17.09 0.08
CA ALA A 107 -6.38 -17.60 -1.28
C ALA A 107 -5.23 -18.53 -1.71
N ARG A 108 -3.99 -18.14 -1.45
CA ARG A 108 -2.79 -18.94 -1.76
C ARG A 108 -2.76 -20.26 -1.00
N ALA A 109 -3.19 -20.27 0.27
CA ALA A 109 -3.24 -21.49 1.08
C ALA A 109 -4.26 -22.53 0.58
N LEU A 110 -5.23 -22.11 -0.24
CA LEU A 110 -6.21 -23.00 -0.87
C LEU A 110 -5.73 -23.59 -2.20
N VAL A 111 -4.60 -23.13 -2.73
CA VAL A 111 -4.05 -23.62 -4.00
C VAL A 111 -3.41 -24.99 -3.77
N THR A 112 -3.93 -26.01 -4.44
CA THR A 112 -3.35 -27.37 -4.43
C THR A 112 -2.39 -27.57 -5.61
N ASP A 113 -1.51 -28.56 -5.49
CA ASP A 113 -0.61 -28.94 -6.58
C ASP A 113 -1.40 -29.36 -7.84
N GLU A 114 -2.53 -30.05 -7.68
CA GLU A 114 -3.43 -30.42 -8.77
C GLU A 114 -4.00 -29.17 -9.50
N MET A 115 -4.33 -28.11 -8.76
CA MET A 115 -4.77 -26.84 -9.36
C MET A 115 -3.64 -26.17 -10.13
N VAL A 116 -2.41 -26.21 -9.63
CA VAL A 116 -1.23 -25.69 -10.32
C VAL A 116 -0.97 -26.46 -11.59
N ASP A 117 -0.98 -27.80 -11.53
CA ASP A 117 -0.78 -28.66 -12.70
C ASP A 117 -1.85 -28.42 -13.77
N ALA A 118 -3.12 -28.30 -13.37
CA ALA A 118 -4.21 -27.99 -14.29
C ALA A 118 -4.11 -26.59 -14.92
N PHE A 119 -3.55 -25.60 -14.19
CA PHE A 119 -3.34 -24.25 -14.71
C PHE A 119 -2.13 -24.18 -15.65
N MET A 120 -1.08 -24.95 -15.38
CA MET A 120 0.16 -24.99 -16.18
C MET A 120 0.09 -25.97 -17.36
N ALA A 121 -0.89 -26.87 -17.39
CA ALA A 121 -1.11 -27.79 -18.51
C ALA A 121 -1.54 -27.05 -19.79
N VAL A 122 -1.00 -27.48 -20.92
CA VAL A 122 -1.44 -26.99 -22.24
C VAL A 122 -2.88 -27.44 -22.47
N ARG A 123 -3.81 -26.49 -22.49
CA ARG A 123 -5.24 -26.73 -22.72
C ARG A 123 -5.89 -25.59 -23.49
N PRO A 124 -6.94 -25.85 -24.27
CA PRO A 124 -7.74 -24.78 -24.86
C PRO A 124 -8.46 -24.02 -23.74
N LEU A 125 -8.32 -22.69 -23.73
CA LEU A 125 -9.01 -21.83 -22.78
C LEU A 125 -10.44 -21.56 -23.29
N PRO A 126 -11.49 -21.90 -22.52
CA PRO A 126 -12.85 -21.61 -22.93
C PRO A 126 -13.04 -20.08 -22.99
N ASN A 127 -13.46 -19.59 -24.16
CA ASN A 127 -13.88 -18.20 -24.44
C ASN A 127 -12.80 -17.11 -24.34
N MET A 128 -11.62 -17.31 -24.90
CA MET A 128 -10.59 -16.26 -24.97
C MET A 128 -10.88 -15.13 -25.99
N PHE A 129 -11.79 -15.35 -26.95
CA PHE A 129 -12.02 -14.43 -28.09
C PHE A 129 -13.49 -14.32 -28.55
N ASN A 130 -14.44 -14.32 -27.62
CA ASN A 130 -15.83 -13.95 -27.96
C ASN A 130 -16.05 -12.45 -27.84
#